data_AF-A0A0U1LVS7-F1
#
_entry.id   AF-A0A0U1LVS7-F1
#
_cell.length_a   1.000
_cell.length_b   1.000
_cell.length_c   1.000
_cell.angle_alpha   90.00
_cell.angle_beta   90.00
_cell.angle_gamma   90.00
#
_symmetry.space_group_name_H-M   'P 1'
#
loop_
_entity.id
_entity.type
_entity.pdbx_description
1 polymer ?
#
loop_
_entity_poly.entity_id
_entity_poly.type
_entity_poly.pdbx_seq_one_letter_code
_entity_poly.pdbx_strand_id
1 'polypeptide(L)'
;MPSALAKVDLSIWTDYLEAQNSRIPVLPDIEHLSNRVVRVLGGNPSIMTLQGTNTYIVGTGQSRILIDTGQGEEAWIKHIKEVLELLPITLSHVLLTHWHSDHTGGVSHLIEYRPQYSDRIYKCCPARDQKEIYDGQVFAVEGATVRAVFTPGHSHDHMCFKLDEENALFTGDNVLGHGHSVSEDLGLFTKSLSIMADLGCQLGYPAHGDIIRNLPRKMLEIAKQREYHERQICEKLTMSKSKATVGGGKSKGSLSIPDIAREIYGATVKLETYKMAIEPSLTGSLTKLAEDRKVGFEIVNGEKQWFIRERLVRPAKFLKQRRTRQQHIE
;
A
#
# COMPACT_ATOMS: atom_id res chain seq x y z
N MET A 1 12.55 18.91 -39.26
CA MET A 1 12.67 19.20 -37.81
C MET A 1 11.58 18.39 -37.09
N PRO A 2 11.89 17.26 -36.45
CA PRO A 2 10.87 16.45 -35.76
C PRO A 2 10.39 17.20 -34.52
N SER A 3 9.08 17.42 -34.42
CA SER A 3 8.44 18.10 -33.30
C SER A 3 8.56 17.27 -32.03
N ALA A 4 9.09 17.89 -30.98
CA ALA A 4 9.11 17.38 -29.62
C ALA A 4 7.69 17.21 -29.09
N LEU A 5 7.10 16.03 -29.32
CA LEU A 5 5.98 15.54 -28.54
C LEU A 5 6.53 15.13 -27.17
N ALA A 6 6.29 15.99 -26.18
CA ALA A 6 6.56 15.71 -24.78
C ALA A 6 5.86 14.40 -24.41
N LYS A 7 6.65 13.44 -23.89
CA LYS A 7 6.17 12.16 -23.36
C LYS A 7 5.16 12.45 -22.25
N VAL A 8 3.94 11.94 -22.43
CA VAL A 8 2.90 11.91 -21.41
C VAL A 8 3.35 10.97 -20.30
N ASP A 9 3.45 11.46 -19.07
CA ASP A 9 3.83 10.65 -17.91
C ASP A 9 2.58 10.06 -17.27
N LEU A 10 2.26 8.83 -17.68
CA LEU A 10 1.15 8.02 -17.17
C LEU A 10 1.61 7.07 -16.03
N SER A 11 2.80 7.30 -15.44
CA SER A 11 3.57 6.32 -14.64
C SER A 11 2.78 5.51 -13.60
N ILE A 12 1.81 6.07 -12.86
CA ILE A 12 1.00 5.27 -11.91
C ILE A 12 0.10 4.24 -12.59
N TRP A 13 -0.56 4.63 -13.68
CA TRP A 13 -1.41 3.71 -14.46
C TRP A 13 -0.57 2.82 -15.34
N THR A 14 0.52 3.37 -15.86
CA THR A 14 1.55 2.60 -16.52
C THR A 14 2.04 1.50 -15.60
N ASP A 15 2.37 1.73 -14.33
CA ASP A 15 2.86 0.68 -13.44
C ASP A 15 1.79 -0.37 -13.06
N TYR A 16 0.54 0.03 -12.85
CA TYR A 16 -0.58 -0.92 -12.63
C TYR A 16 -0.86 -1.75 -13.89
N LEU A 17 -0.91 -1.10 -15.06
CA LEU A 17 -1.11 -1.75 -16.36
C LEU A 17 0.17 -2.44 -16.87
N GLU A 18 1.35 -2.07 -16.40
CA GLU A 18 2.64 -2.71 -16.67
C GLU A 18 2.80 -3.89 -15.74
N ALA A 19 2.29 -3.91 -14.50
CA ALA A 19 2.16 -5.17 -13.77
C ALA A 19 1.32 -6.18 -14.57
N GLN A 20 0.34 -5.72 -15.35
CA GLN A 20 -0.46 -6.55 -16.27
C GLN A 20 0.24 -6.90 -17.59
N ASN A 21 1.10 -6.02 -18.11
CA ASN A 21 1.81 -6.20 -19.38
C ASN A 21 3.26 -6.72 -19.22
N SER A 22 3.80 -6.70 -18.01
CA SER A 22 5.12 -7.20 -17.64
C SER A 22 5.02 -8.67 -17.33
N ARG A 23 6.12 -9.37 -17.57
CA ARG A 23 6.22 -10.79 -17.25
C ARG A 23 6.44 -10.92 -15.74
N ILE A 24 5.35 -10.87 -14.97
CA ILE A 24 5.39 -11.22 -13.55
C ILE A 24 5.93 -12.66 -13.43
N PRO A 25 6.81 -12.93 -12.45
CA PRO A 25 7.38 -14.27 -12.30
C PRO A 25 6.26 -15.25 -11.97
N VAL A 26 6.42 -16.49 -12.46
CA VAL A 26 5.60 -17.61 -11.99
C VAL A 26 6.02 -17.90 -10.57
N LEU A 27 5.06 -17.86 -9.66
CA LEU A 27 5.24 -18.20 -8.26
C LEU A 27 4.70 -19.62 -8.04
N PRO A 28 5.45 -20.52 -7.37
CA PRO A 28 4.92 -21.82 -7.01
C PRO A 28 3.82 -21.66 -5.94
N ASP A 29 2.85 -22.58 -5.97
CA ASP A 29 1.70 -22.60 -5.06
C ASP A 29 2.12 -22.69 -3.59
N ILE A 30 3.21 -23.41 -3.31
CA ILE A 30 3.84 -23.53 -2.00
C ILE A 30 5.33 -23.24 -2.16
N GLU A 31 5.87 -22.31 -1.38
CA GLU A 31 7.30 -21.98 -1.39
C GLU A 31 7.86 -21.81 0.02
N HIS A 32 8.97 -22.47 0.32
CA HIS A 32 9.76 -22.18 1.52
C HIS A 32 10.67 -20.98 1.24
N LEU A 33 10.28 -19.80 1.73
CA LEU A 33 11.03 -18.56 1.52
C LEU A 33 12.22 -18.44 2.48
N SER A 34 12.11 -19.05 3.66
CA SER A 34 13.17 -19.13 4.66
C SER A 34 12.97 -20.38 5.55
N ASN A 35 13.85 -20.55 6.54
CA ASN A 35 13.66 -21.59 7.58
C ASN A 35 12.42 -21.36 8.45
N ARG A 36 11.82 -20.16 8.42
CA ARG A 36 10.67 -19.77 9.25
C ARG A 36 9.41 -19.50 8.45
N VAL A 37 9.55 -19.06 7.19
CA VAL A 37 8.43 -18.55 6.38
C VAL A 37 8.15 -19.48 5.21
N VAL A 38 6.94 -20.03 5.18
CA VAL A 38 6.39 -20.74 4.03
C VAL A 38 5.28 -19.88 3.44
N ARG A 39 5.36 -19.58 2.14
CA ARG A 39 4.30 -18.91 1.38
C ARG A 39 3.38 -19.94 0.75
N VAL A 40 2.08 -19.72 0.86
CA VAL A 40 1.04 -20.50 0.18
C VAL A 40 0.17 -19.54 -0.62
N LEU A 41 0.08 -19.73 -1.94
CA LEU A 41 -0.74 -18.90 -2.81
C LEU A 41 -2.24 -19.21 -2.63
N GLY A 42 -3.04 -18.15 -2.70
CA GLY A 42 -4.50 -18.17 -2.56
C GLY A 42 -5.24 -18.81 -3.74
N GLY A 43 -4.56 -19.13 -4.85
CA GLY A 43 -5.18 -19.73 -6.04
C GLY A 43 -6.13 -18.79 -6.80
N ASN A 44 -6.11 -17.49 -6.50
CA ASN A 44 -7.04 -16.47 -6.97
C ASN A 44 -6.34 -15.38 -7.82
N PRO A 45 -5.70 -15.71 -8.96
CA PRO A 45 -5.02 -14.71 -9.77
C PRO A 45 -6.01 -13.72 -10.40
N SER A 46 -5.67 -12.43 -10.38
CA SER A 46 -6.50 -11.37 -10.98
C SER A 46 -5.70 -10.09 -11.23
N ILE A 47 -6.37 -9.08 -11.78
CA ILE A 47 -5.78 -7.76 -11.99
C ILE A 47 -5.36 -7.09 -10.66
N MET A 48 -6.09 -7.38 -9.58
CA MET A 48 -5.85 -6.82 -8.25
C MET A 48 -4.88 -7.68 -7.44
N THR A 49 -5.01 -9.00 -7.56
CA THR A 49 -4.30 -9.99 -6.72
C THR A 49 -3.04 -10.55 -7.39
N LEU A 50 -2.73 -10.13 -8.61
CA LEU A 50 -1.59 -10.58 -9.42
C LEU A 50 -1.61 -12.10 -9.62
N GLN A 51 -0.56 -12.81 -9.18
CA GLN A 51 -0.50 -14.27 -9.19
C GLN A 51 -1.50 -14.94 -8.21
N GLY A 52 -2.09 -14.17 -7.30
CA GLY A 52 -2.93 -14.63 -6.19
C GLY A 52 -2.46 -14.05 -4.87
N THR A 53 -3.28 -14.19 -3.82
CA THR A 53 -2.91 -13.73 -2.47
C THR A 53 -1.80 -14.60 -1.89
N ASN A 54 -0.72 -14.00 -1.43
CA ASN A 54 0.30 -14.66 -0.63
C ASN A 54 -0.18 -14.78 0.82
N THR A 55 -0.39 -16.01 1.29
CA THR A 55 -0.58 -16.31 2.71
C THR A 55 0.71 -16.89 3.28
N TYR A 56 0.98 -16.68 4.57
CA TYR A 56 2.27 -17.04 5.16
C TYR A 56 2.12 -17.88 6.42
N ILE A 57 2.77 -19.04 6.45
CA ILE A 57 2.93 -19.86 7.66
C ILE A 57 4.30 -19.55 8.26
N VAL A 58 4.32 -19.11 9.52
CA VAL A 58 5.47 -18.52 10.19
C VAL A 58 5.81 -19.25 11.49
N GLY A 59 7.07 -19.67 11.61
CA GLY A 59 7.62 -20.36 12.80
C GLY A 59 8.47 -21.57 12.42
N THR A 60 9.26 -22.08 13.36
CA THR A 60 10.10 -23.29 13.15
C THR A 60 9.49 -24.54 13.75
N GLY A 61 8.77 -24.40 14.87
CA GLY A 61 8.18 -25.54 15.60
C GLY A 61 6.88 -26.07 15.00
N GLN A 62 6.23 -26.97 15.74
CA GLN A 62 4.92 -27.55 15.40
C GLN A 62 3.78 -26.52 15.54
N SER A 63 3.93 -25.54 16.42
CA SER A 63 2.94 -24.47 16.59
C SER A 63 3.37 -23.26 15.77
N ARG A 64 2.56 -22.82 14.79
CA ARG A 64 2.93 -21.74 13.86
C ARG A 64 1.84 -20.69 13.72
N ILE A 65 2.18 -19.53 13.17
CA ILE A 65 1.26 -18.43 12.87
C ILE A 65 0.89 -18.51 11.38
N LEU A 66 -0.38 -18.30 11.03
CA LEU A 66 -0.81 -18.04 9.66
C LEU A 66 -1.10 -16.55 9.50
N ILE A 67 -0.65 -15.94 8.41
CA ILE A 67 -0.98 -14.56 8.03
C ILE A 67 -1.80 -14.60 6.75
N ASP A 68 -3.00 -14.02 6.81
CA ASP A 68 -4.06 -14.02 5.81
C ASP A 68 -4.58 -15.41 5.39
N THR A 69 -5.76 -15.43 4.76
CA THR A 69 -6.46 -16.67 4.40
C THR A 69 -6.89 -16.75 2.92
N GLY A 70 -6.41 -15.84 2.08
CA GLY A 70 -6.80 -15.85 0.67
C GLY A 70 -8.28 -15.51 0.48
N GLN A 71 -8.75 -15.68 -0.76
CA GLN A 71 -10.15 -15.43 -1.14
C GLN A 71 -11.11 -16.57 -0.78
N GLY A 72 -10.59 -17.67 -0.23
CA GLY A 72 -11.36 -18.87 0.02
C GLY A 72 -11.51 -19.75 -1.22
N GLU A 73 -10.48 -19.84 -2.05
CA GLU A 73 -10.45 -20.83 -3.14
C GLU A 73 -10.19 -22.24 -2.59
N GLU A 74 -10.76 -23.26 -3.24
CA GLU A 74 -10.55 -24.67 -2.87
C GLU A 74 -9.08 -25.09 -2.97
N ALA A 75 -8.36 -24.56 -3.97
CA ALA A 75 -6.94 -24.81 -4.14
C ALA A 75 -6.12 -24.35 -2.92
N TRP A 76 -6.46 -23.19 -2.36
CA TRP A 76 -5.75 -22.63 -1.21
C TRP A 76 -5.87 -23.53 0.03
N ILE A 77 -7.09 -23.94 0.40
CA ILE A 77 -7.26 -24.79 1.58
C ILE A 77 -6.61 -26.16 1.40
N LYS A 78 -6.59 -26.70 0.17
CA LYS A 78 -5.85 -27.93 -0.16
C LYS A 78 -4.35 -27.77 0.12
N HIS A 79 -3.74 -26.69 -0.35
CA HIS A 79 -2.31 -26.42 -0.12
C HIS A 79 -1.99 -26.15 1.36
N ILE A 80 -2.88 -25.45 2.08
CA ILE A 80 -2.74 -25.28 3.53
C ILE A 80 -2.75 -26.63 4.25
N LYS A 81 -3.73 -27.50 3.95
CA LYS A 81 -3.81 -28.85 4.53
C LYS A 81 -2.53 -29.65 4.26
N GLU A 82 -2.03 -29.61 3.03
CA GLU A 82 -0.78 -30.26 2.63
C GLU A 82 0.41 -29.80 3.49
N VAL A 83 0.62 -28.49 3.66
CA VAL A 83 1.72 -27.97 4.47
C VAL A 83 1.55 -28.34 5.95
N LEU A 84 0.32 -28.23 6.48
CA LEU A 84 0.04 -28.53 7.89
C LEU A 84 0.22 -30.01 8.22
N GLU A 85 -0.11 -30.91 7.31
CA GLU A 85 -0.01 -32.36 7.51
C GLU A 85 1.42 -32.88 7.27
N LEU A 86 2.13 -32.35 6.27
CA LEU A 86 3.51 -32.75 5.96
C LEU A 86 4.51 -32.38 7.05
N LEU A 87 4.28 -31.25 7.74
CA LEU A 87 5.19 -30.69 8.77
C LEU A 87 4.67 -30.84 10.21
N PRO A 88 3.73 -31.77 10.45
CA PRO A 88 2.82 -31.82 11.61
C PRO A 88 2.56 -30.49 12.34
N ILE A 89 2.10 -29.46 11.60
CA ILE A 89 1.86 -28.12 12.13
C ILE A 89 0.44 -27.96 12.66
N THR A 90 0.31 -27.23 13.76
CA THR A 90 -0.93 -26.66 14.27
C THR A 90 -0.83 -25.13 14.27
N LEU A 91 -1.84 -24.44 13.74
CA LEU A 91 -1.90 -22.99 13.76
C LEU A 91 -2.25 -22.46 15.16
N SER A 92 -1.37 -21.70 15.77
CA SER A 92 -1.58 -21.00 17.05
C SER A 92 -2.41 -19.73 16.91
N HIS A 93 -2.19 -19.00 15.82
CA HIS A 93 -2.81 -17.73 15.51
C HIS A 93 -3.02 -17.64 14.00
N VAL A 94 -4.13 -17.06 13.59
CA VAL A 94 -4.43 -16.66 12.22
C VAL A 94 -4.62 -15.15 12.25
N LEU A 95 -3.65 -14.42 11.71
CA LEU A 95 -3.62 -12.97 11.72
C LEU A 95 -4.13 -12.45 10.37
N LEU A 96 -5.18 -11.66 10.39
CA LEU A 96 -5.74 -11.04 9.18
C LEU A 96 -5.21 -9.60 9.08
N THR A 97 -4.62 -9.27 7.93
CA THR A 97 -4.07 -7.94 7.66
C THR A 97 -5.16 -6.89 7.60
N HIS A 98 -6.26 -7.15 6.88
CA HIS A 98 -7.36 -6.21 6.70
C HIS A 98 -8.67 -6.87 6.23
N TRP A 99 -9.70 -6.08 5.94
CA TRP A 99 -11.06 -6.57 5.66
C TRP A 99 -11.31 -7.14 4.25
N HIS A 100 -10.44 -6.89 3.26
CA HIS A 100 -10.72 -7.32 1.89
C HIS A 100 -10.86 -8.84 1.78
N SER A 101 -11.77 -9.27 0.92
CA SER A 101 -12.21 -10.67 0.86
C SER A 101 -11.10 -11.64 0.47
N ASP A 102 -10.12 -11.19 -0.29
CA ASP A 102 -8.95 -11.96 -0.70
C ASP A 102 -7.91 -12.14 0.40
N HIS A 103 -8.11 -11.57 1.59
CA HIS A 103 -7.30 -11.80 2.79
C HIS A 103 -8.07 -12.54 3.88
N THR A 104 -9.40 -12.46 3.88
CA THR A 104 -10.25 -13.03 4.94
C THR A 104 -11.12 -14.21 4.48
N GLY A 105 -11.26 -14.42 3.17
CA GLY A 105 -12.25 -15.33 2.58
C GLY A 105 -12.06 -16.79 2.98
N GLY A 106 -10.82 -17.24 3.18
CA GLY A 106 -10.53 -18.62 3.57
C GLY A 106 -10.73 -18.94 5.06
N VAL A 107 -11.20 -17.98 5.88
CA VAL A 107 -11.45 -18.24 7.32
C VAL A 107 -12.47 -19.36 7.51
N SER A 108 -13.55 -19.38 6.72
CA SER A 108 -14.59 -20.43 6.81
C SER A 108 -14.00 -21.82 6.54
N HIS A 109 -13.17 -21.96 5.51
CA HIS A 109 -12.52 -23.21 5.15
C HIS A 109 -11.56 -23.73 6.24
N LEU A 110 -10.86 -22.83 6.94
CA LEU A 110 -10.01 -23.22 8.08
C LEU A 110 -10.84 -23.78 9.24
N ILE A 111 -11.96 -23.12 9.56
CA ILE A 111 -12.85 -23.54 10.65
C ILE A 111 -13.52 -24.87 10.30
N GLU A 112 -13.95 -25.05 9.04
CA GLU A 112 -14.50 -26.32 8.58
C GLU A 112 -13.49 -27.46 8.68
N TYR A 113 -12.23 -27.21 8.30
CA TYR A 113 -11.16 -28.21 8.44
C TYR A 113 -10.88 -28.57 9.90
N ARG A 114 -10.77 -27.56 10.77
CA ARG A 114 -10.40 -27.70 12.18
C ARG A 114 -11.17 -26.66 13.01
N PRO A 115 -12.33 -27.03 13.59
CA PRO A 115 -13.20 -26.09 14.31
C PRO A 115 -12.50 -25.31 15.43
N GLN A 116 -11.47 -25.86 16.05
CA GLN A 116 -10.66 -25.18 17.07
C GLN A 116 -9.92 -23.92 16.59
N TYR A 117 -9.86 -23.68 15.26
CA TYR A 117 -9.29 -22.46 14.70
C TYR A 117 -10.21 -21.25 14.80
N SER A 118 -11.51 -21.43 15.09
CA SER A 118 -12.44 -20.31 15.33
C SER A 118 -11.89 -19.35 16.39
N ASP A 119 -11.35 -19.90 17.47
CA ASP A 119 -10.85 -19.13 18.60
C ASP A 119 -9.42 -18.62 18.39
N ARG A 120 -8.90 -18.68 17.16
CA ARG A 120 -7.52 -18.30 16.81
C ARG A 120 -7.45 -17.27 15.70
N ILE A 121 -8.58 -16.71 15.27
CA ILE A 121 -8.63 -15.66 14.26
C ILE A 121 -8.49 -14.29 14.92
N TYR A 122 -7.56 -13.48 14.45
CA TYR A 122 -7.25 -12.15 14.98
C TYR A 122 -7.34 -11.09 13.87
N LYS A 123 -7.95 -9.93 14.18
CA LYS A 123 -8.09 -8.79 13.25
C LYS A 123 -8.21 -7.45 13.99
N CYS A 124 -7.75 -6.34 13.39
CA CYS A 124 -7.86 -5.00 13.99
C CYS A 124 -9.30 -4.53 14.21
N CYS A 125 -10.19 -4.83 13.27
CA CYS A 125 -11.64 -4.61 13.39
C CYS A 125 -12.35 -5.97 13.28
N PRO A 126 -12.40 -6.74 14.39
CA PRO A 126 -12.82 -8.12 14.37
C PRO A 126 -14.34 -8.26 14.23
N ALA A 127 -14.77 -9.33 13.55
CA ALA A 127 -16.14 -9.82 13.69
C ALA A 127 -16.38 -10.37 15.11
N ARG A 128 -17.64 -10.65 15.46
CA ARG A 128 -18.04 -11.05 16.82
C ARG A 128 -17.30 -12.31 17.33
N ASP A 129 -16.94 -13.20 16.43
CA ASP A 129 -16.26 -14.48 16.65
C ASP A 129 -14.74 -14.40 16.48
N GLN A 130 -14.20 -13.21 16.24
CA GLN A 130 -12.77 -12.97 16.06
C GLN A 130 -12.20 -12.20 17.25
N LYS A 131 -10.90 -12.32 17.45
CA LYS A 131 -10.14 -11.61 18.49
C LYS A 131 -9.57 -10.31 17.93
N GLU A 132 -9.52 -9.28 18.76
CA GLU A 132 -8.94 -7.98 18.39
C GLU A 132 -7.41 -8.05 18.28
N ILE A 133 -6.86 -7.30 17.32
CA ILE A 133 -5.44 -6.95 17.23
C ILE A 133 -5.27 -5.48 17.56
N TYR A 134 -4.33 -5.13 18.43
CA TYR A 134 -3.92 -3.76 18.69
C TYR A 134 -2.47 -3.49 18.25
N ASP A 135 -2.16 -2.23 17.97
CA ASP A 135 -0.82 -1.81 17.56
C ASP A 135 0.24 -2.21 18.60
N GLY A 136 1.36 -2.76 18.13
CA GLY A 136 2.46 -3.21 18.97
C GLY A 136 2.25 -4.57 19.64
N GLN A 137 1.09 -5.22 19.51
CA GLN A 137 0.82 -6.55 20.04
C GLN A 137 1.82 -7.57 19.48
N VAL A 138 2.30 -8.48 20.34
CA VAL A 138 3.28 -9.50 19.99
C VAL A 138 2.64 -10.89 20.01
N PHE A 139 2.85 -11.63 18.93
CA PHE A 139 2.49 -13.03 18.78
C PHE A 139 3.78 -13.84 18.65
N ALA A 140 4.02 -14.75 19.60
CA ALA A 140 5.25 -15.54 19.65
C ALA A 140 4.94 -17.03 19.52
N VAL A 141 5.75 -17.70 18.70
CA VAL A 141 5.81 -19.15 18.58
C VAL A 141 7.27 -19.58 18.57
N GLU A 142 7.53 -20.89 18.53
CA GLU A 142 8.90 -21.37 18.41
C GLU A 142 9.56 -20.83 17.14
N GLY A 143 10.66 -20.10 17.34
CA GLY A 143 11.48 -19.55 16.27
C GLY A 143 10.92 -18.30 15.57
N ALA A 144 9.79 -17.73 15.99
CA ALA A 144 9.25 -16.50 15.40
C ALA A 144 8.54 -15.60 16.42
N THR A 145 8.87 -14.30 16.35
CA THR A 145 8.26 -13.21 17.11
C THR A 145 7.67 -12.21 16.12
N VAL A 146 6.34 -12.18 16.05
CA VAL A 146 5.58 -11.37 15.10
C VAL A 146 4.91 -10.22 15.83
N ARG A 147 5.23 -8.98 15.47
CA ARG A 147 4.66 -7.76 16.05
C ARG A 147 3.66 -7.11 15.09
N ALA A 148 2.45 -6.86 15.55
CA ALA A 148 1.45 -6.09 14.82
C ALA A 148 1.84 -4.61 14.74
N VAL A 149 1.67 -4.02 13.56
CA VAL A 149 1.91 -2.60 13.31
C VAL A 149 0.71 -2.02 12.57
N PHE A 150 -0.03 -1.15 13.23
CA PHE A 150 -1.21 -0.52 12.64
C PHE A 150 -0.79 0.47 11.57
N THR A 151 -1.24 0.23 10.34
CA THR A 151 -0.77 0.93 9.14
C THR A 151 -1.96 1.25 8.22
N PRO A 152 -2.91 2.08 8.67
CA PRO A 152 -4.12 2.37 7.90
C PRO A 152 -3.81 3.16 6.63
N GLY A 153 -4.76 3.16 5.70
CA GLY A 153 -4.70 3.97 4.49
C GLY A 153 -5.00 3.16 3.24
N HIS A 154 -4.43 1.95 3.11
CA HIS A 154 -4.96 0.97 2.15
C HIS A 154 -6.42 0.66 2.49
N SER A 155 -6.63 0.18 3.71
CA SER A 155 -7.92 0.14 4.38
C SER A 155 -7.82 0.81 5.75
N HIS A 156 -8.97 1.15 6.34
CA HIS A 156 -9.07 1.68 7.69
C HIS A 156 -8.57 0.72 8.80
N ASP A 157 -8.60 -0.61 8.56
CA ASP A 157 -8.24 -1.65 9.53
C ASP A 157 -6.89 -2.34 9.23
N HIS A 158 -6.10 -1.79 8.30
CA HIS A 158 -4.88 -2.44 7.79
C HIS A 158 -3.77 -2.58 8.85
N MET A 159 -3.25 -3.79 8.96
CA MET A 159 -2.13 -4.20 9.81
C MET A 159 -0.98 -4.74 8.96
N CYS A 160 0.23 -4.26 9.25
CA CYS A 160 1.46 -4.96 8.86
C CYS A 160 1.91 -5.84 10.03
N PHE A 161 2.73 -6.86 9.75
CA PHE A 161 3.31 -7.71 10.79
C PHE A 161 4.83 -7.77 10.65
N LYS A 162 5.57 -7.32 11.66
CA LYS A 162 7.04 -7.37 11.67
C LYS A 162 7.51 -8.70 12.25
N LEU A 163 8.37 -9.41 11.51
CA LEU A 163 9.07 -10.59 11.98
C LEU A 163 10.46 -10.18 12.49
N ASP A 164 10.65 -10.24 13.81
CA ASP A 164 11.87 -9.72 14.44
C ASP A 164 13.12 -10.51 14.04
N GLU A 165 13.04 -11.84 13.94
CA GLU A 165 14.18 -12.72 13.67
C GLU A 165 14.77 -12.55 12.26
N GLU A 166 13.99 -12.06 11.30
CA GLU A 166 14.44 -11.87 9.91
C GLU A 166 14.56 -10.39 9.51
N ASN A 167 14.28 -9.47 10.45
CA ASN A 167 14.14 -8.04 10.16
C ASN A 167 13.28 -7.79 8.91
N ALA A 168 12.15 -8.50 8.86
CA ALA A 168 11.25 -8.56 7.71
C ALA A 168 9.86 -8.02 8.08
N LEU A 169 9.14 -7.54 7.08
CA LEU A 169 7.78 -7.02 7.24
C LEU A 169 6.83 -7.77 6.31
N PHE A 170 5.78 -8.37 6.88
CA PHE A 170 4.59 -8.73 6.12
C PHE A 170 3.83 -7.43 5.84
N THR A 171 3.88 -6.96 4.60
CA THR A 171 3.47 -5.60 4.24
C THR A 171 1.98 -5.48 3.93
N GLY A 172 1.26 -6.60 3.92
CA GLY A 172 -0.12 -6.67 3.45
C GLY A 172 -0.23 -6.04 2.07
N ASP A 173 -1.25 -5.20 1.93
CA ASP A 173 -1.52 -4.47 0.71
C ASP A 173 -0.93 -3.07 0.67
N ASN A 174 -0.28 -2.59 1.74
CA ASN A 174 0.34 -1.27 1.70
C ASN A 174 1.52 -1.19 0.72
N VAL A 175 2.33 -2.25 0.64
CA VAL A 175 3.49 -2.33 -0.26
C VAL A 175 3.48 -3.69 -0.94
N LEU A 176 3.25 -3.67 -2.26
CA LEU A 176 3.16 -4.87 -3.09
C LEU A 176 4.53 -5.26 -3.68
N GLY A 177 4.69 -6.54 -4.02
CA GLY A 177 5.90 -7.06 -4.69
C GLY A 177 6.07 -6.47 -6.08
N HIS A 178 4.96 -6.30 -6.81
CA HIS A 178 4.91 -5.68 -8.12
C HIS A 178 3.81 -4.62 -8.16
N GLY A 179 3.98 -3.61 -9.03
CA GLY A 179 3.04 -2.50 -9.11
C GLY A 179 2.94 -1.71 -7.81
N HIS A 180 1.74 -1.15 -7.58
CA HIS A 180 1.42 -0.24 -6.48
C HIS A 180 0.07 -0.54 -5.84
N SER A 181 -0.05 -0.17 -4.58
CA SER A 181 -1.27 -0.25 -3.80
C SER A 181 -2.26 0.87 -4.09
N VAL A 182 -3.55 0.54 -4.07
CA VAL A 182 -4.66 1.49 -3.99
C VAL A 182 -4.91 1.83 -2.52
N SER A 183 -5.36 3.05 -2.22
CA SER A 183 -5.60 3.48 -0.84
C SER A 183 -6.97 4.12 -0.69
N GLU A 184 -7.76 3.68 0.30
CA GLU A 184 -8.98 4.36 0.78
C GLU A 184 -8.66 5.79 1.25
N ASP A 185 -7.55 5.97 1.98
CA ASP A 185 -7.10 7.25 2.51
C ASP A 185 -5.60 7.45 2.22
N LEU A 186 -5.30 8.35 1.29
CA LEU A 186 -3.94 8.64 0.87
C LEU A 186 -3.09 9.35 1.96
N GLY A 187 -3.73 10.15 2.81
CA GLY A 187 -3.07 10.88 3.89
C GLY A 187 -2.59 9.93 4.97
N LEU A 188 -3.47 9.02 5.41
CA LEU A 188 -3.14 7.92 6.32
C LEU A 188 -2.13 6.98 5.69
N PHE A 189 -2.31 6.58 4.42
CA PHE A 189 -1.37 5.71 3.72
C PHE A 189 0.06 6.27 3.71
N THR A 190 0.22 7.58 3.45
CA THR A 190 1.54 8.23 3.44
C THR A 190 2.19 8.26 4.84
N LYS A 191 1.38 8.45 5.89
CA LYS A 191 1.86 8.35 7.29
C LYS A 191 2.28 6.92 7.61
N SER A 192 1.48 5.94 7.20
CA SER A 192 1.77 4.51 7.37
C SER A 192 3.06 4.09 6.67
N LEU A 193 3.33 4.58 5.45
CA LEU A 193 4.62 4.34 4.79
C LEU A 193 5.81 4.88 5.60
N SER A 194 5.64 6.02 6.28
CA SER A 194 6.69 6.58 7.15
C SER A 194 6.91 5.70 8.38
N ILE A 195 5.82 5.24 9.02
CA ILE A 195 5.88 4.27 10.12
C ILE A 195 6.60 2.99 9.68
N MET A 196 6.24 2.44 8.52
CA MET A 196 6.86 1.23 7.94
C MET A 196 8.35 1.43 7.68
N ALA A 197 8.77 2.60 7.18
CA ALA A 197 10.18 2.92 6.95
C ALA A 197 10.98 3.01 8.27
N ASP A 198 10.38 3.58 9.31
CA ASP A 198 11.01 3.72 10.63
C ASP A 198 11.23 2.37 11.34
N LEU A 199 10.54 1.30 10.92
CA LEU A 199 10.79 -0.06 11.44
C LEU A 199 12.17 -0.62 11.04
N GLY A 200 12.81 -0.07 10.00
CA GLY A 200 14.14 -0.50 9.55
C GLY A 200 14.21 -1.90 8.91
N CYS A 201 13.05 -2.49 8.56
CA CYS A 201 12.98 -3.79 7.90
C CYS A 201 13.64 -3.76 6.51
N GLN A 202 14.42 -4.80 6.19
CA GLN A 202 15.13 -4.89 4.90
C GLN A 202 14.35 -5.70 3.86
N LEU A 203 13.56 -6.67 4.32
CA LEU A 203 12.83 -7.63 3.52
C LEU A 203 11.33 -7.40 3.66
N GLY A 204 10.59 -7.49 2.55
CA GLY A 204 9.13 -7.43 2.53
C GLY A 204 8.52 -8.73 2.03
N TYR A 205 7.50 -9.21 2.75
CA TYR A 205 6.61 -10.29 2.37
C TYR A 205 5.24 -9.69 2.02
N PRO A 206 5.02 -9.31 0.75
CA PRO A 206 3.79 -8.63 0.34
C PRO A 206 2.63 -9.59 0.18
N ALA A 207 1.40 -9.14 0.39
CA ALA A 207 0.25 -10.01 0.12
C ALA A 207 0.05 -10.30 -1.37
N HIS A 208 0.63 -9.49 -2.28
CA HIS A 208 0.64 -9.79 -3.71
C HIS A 208 2.02 -9.56 -4.34
N GLY A 209 2.38 -10.44 -5.28
CA GLY A 209 3.65 -10.37 -6.01
C GLY A 209 4.80 -11.11 -5.33
N ASP A 210 6.01 -10.93 -5.86
CA ASP A 210 7.20 -11.63 -5.36
C ASP A 210 7.80 -10.91 -4.13
N ILE A 211 8.69 -11.60 -3.43
CA ILE A 211 9.39 -11.10 -2.25
C ILE A 211 10.14 -9.79 -2.54
N ILE A 212 10.00 -8.81 -1.64
CA ILE A 212 10.65 -7.51 -1.76
C ILE A 212 12.01 -7.58 -1.07
N ARG A 213 13.07 -7.89 -1.83
CA ARG A 213 14.44 -8.05 -1.30
C ARG A 213 15.09 -6.75 -0.80
N ASN A 214 14.56 -5.59 -1.20
CA ASN A 214 15.02 -4.29 -0.75
C ASN A 214 13.80 -3.41 -0.45
N LEU A 215 13.19 -3.66 0.70
CA LEU A 215 12.00 -2.96 1.15
C LEU A 215 12.21 -1.44 1.30
N PRO A 216 13.34 -0.94 1.87
CA PRO A 216 13.59 0.50 1.96
C PRO A 216 13.59 1.18 0.60
N ARG A 217 14.21 0.56 -0.41
CA ARG A 217 14.20 1.09 -1.78
C ARG A 217 12.79 1.13 -2.37
N LYS A 218 12.02 0.04 -2.24
CA LYS A 218 10.65 -0.03 -2.76
C LYS A 218 9.75 1.04 -2.12
N MET A 219 9.84 1.23 -0.80
CA MET A 219 9.08 2.28 -0.10
C MET A 219 9.51 3.69 -0.53
N LEU A 220 10.81 3.93 -0.75
CA LEU A 220 11.31 5.20 -1.26
C LEU A 220 10.81 5.50 -2.68
N GLU A 221 10.75 4.48 -3.55
CA GLU A 221 10.21 4.59 -4.90
C GLU A 221 8.73 5.00 -4.85
N ILE A 222 7.91 4.34 -4.02
CA ILE A 222 6.50 4.68 -3.82
C ILE A 222 6.34 6.11 -3.28
N ALA A 223 7.14 6.49 -2.28
CA ALA A 223 7.06 7.83 -1.69
C ALA A 223 7.40 8.93 -2.72
N LYS A 224 8.48 8.75 -3.50
CA LYS A 224 8.88 9.70 -4.54
C LYS A 224 7.85 9.84 -5.64
N GLN A 225 7.23 8.74 -6.05
CA GLN A 225 6.17 8.77 -7.07
C GLN A 225 4.96 9.56 -6.57
N ARG A 226 4.53 9.36 -5.32
CA ARG A 226 3.42 10.12 -4.73
C ARG A 226 3.74 11.60 -4.59
N GLU A 227 4.95 11.96 -4.14
CA GLU A 227 5.41 13.35 -4.09
C GLU A 227 5.42 14.01 -5.48
N TYR A 228 5.85 13.26 -6.51
CA TYR A 228 5.86 13.73 -7.88
C TYR A 228 4.44 14.08 -8.37
N HIS A 229 3.47 13.21 -8.08
CA HIS A 229 2.07 13.42 -8.46
C HIS A 229 1.44 14.62 -7.77
N GLU A 230 1.66 14.75 -6.46
CA GLU A 230 1.22 15.93 -5.71
C GLU A 230 1.78 17.22 -6.29
N ARG A 231 3.08 17.21 -6.64
CA ARG A 231 3.75 18.36 -7.24
C ARG A 231 3.13 18.73 -8.58
N GLN A 232 2.87 17.76 -9.46
CA GLN A 232 2.22 18.01 -10.75
C GLN A 232 0.86 18.70 -10.58
N ILE A 233 0.03 18.21 -9.65
CA ILE A 233 -1.27 18.82 -9.35
C ILE A 233 -1.10 20.28 -8.89
N CYS A 234 -0.19 20.52 -7.93
CA CYS A 234 0.07 21.86 -7.42
C CYS A 234 0.60 22.81 -8.50
N GLU A 235 1.48 22.35 -9.39
CA GLU A 235 2.01 23.13 -10.51
C GLU A 235 0.88 23.57 -11.46
N LYS A 236 -0.01 22.66 -11.87
CA LYS A 236 -1.13 22.99 -12.77
C LYS A 236 -2.10 23.98 -12.14
N LEU A 237 -2.43 23.81 -10.86
CA LEU A 237 -3.27 24.78 -10.13
C LEU A 237 -2.60 26.15 -10.01
N THR A 238 -1.27 26.20 -9.83
CA THR A 238 -0.49 27.44 -9.77
C THR A 238 -0.47 28.17 -11.12
N MET A 239 -0.31 27.42 -12.22
CA MET A 239 -0.38 27.97 -13.57
C MET A 239 -1.77 28.52 -13.89
N SER A 240 -2.84 27.79 -13.53
CA SER A 240 -4.22 28.23 -13.71
C SER A 240 -4.49 29.55 -12.98
N LYS A 241 -4.06 29.66 -11.72
CA LYS A 241 -4.16 30.90 -10.94
C LYS A 241 -3.38 32.06 -11.57
N SER A 242 -2.19 31.79 -12.08
CA SER A 242 -1.37 32.82 -12.75
C SER A 242 -2.05 33.35 -14.02
N LYS A 243 -2.66 32.46 -14.83
CA LYS A 243 -3.45 32.87 -16.01
C LYS A 243 -4.67 33.70 -15.62
N ALA A 244 -5.35 33.35 -14.53
CA ALA A 244 -6.55 34.04 -14.07
C ALA A 244 -6.28 35.46 -13.52
N THR A 245 -5.11 35.68 -12.92
CA THR A 245 -4.69 36.97 -12.35
C THR A 245 -4.21 37.97 -13.40
N VAL A 246 -3.56 37.50 -14.48
CA VAL A 246 -3.13 38.34 -15.61
C VAL A 246 -4.32 38.99 -16.34
N GLY A 247 -5.50 38.37 -16.29
CA GLY A 247 -6.75 38.92 -16.84
C GLY A 247 -7.44 40.00 -15.99
N GLY A 248 -6.81 40.48 -14.91
CA GLY A 248 -7.37 41.53 -14.03
C GLY A 248 -8.51 41.08 -13.10
N GLY A 249 -8.83 39.79 -13.07
CA GLY A 249 -9.91 39.22 -12.23
C GLY A 249 -9.44 38.77 -10.85
N LYS A 250 -10.33 38.86 -9.84
CA LYS A 250 -10.16 38.25 -8.50
C LYS A 250 -10.34 36.72 -8.49
N SER A 251 -10.20 36.07 -9.64
CA SER A 251 -10.45 34.63 -9.78
C SER A 251 -9.37 33.81 -9.06
N LYS A 252 -9.79 32.74 -8.38
CA LYS A 252 -8.86 31.80 -7.73
C LYS A 252 -8.17 30.87 -8.74
N GLY A 253 -8.58 30.89 -10.01
CA GLY A 253 -8.10 29.96 -11.04
C GLY A 253 -8.48 28.51 -10.73
N SER A 254 -9.68 28.29 -10.17
CA SER A 254 -10.16 26.98 -9.78
C SER A 254 -10.38 26.06 -10.99
N LEU A 255 -10.08 24.76 -10.84
CA LEU A 255 -10.25 23.75 -11.87
C LEU A 255 -11.09 22.57 -11.35
N SER A 256 -11.96 22.02 -12.20
CA SER A 256 -12.64 20.74 -11.93
C SER A 256 -11.65 19.56 -11.99
N ILE A 257 -12.01 18.39 -11.47
CA ILE A 257 -11.19 17.16 -11.62
C ILE A 257 -10.97 16.82 -13.10
N PRO A 258 -12.00 16.85 -13.98
CA PRO A 258 -11.80 16.68 -15.42
C PRO A 258 -10.80 17.66 -16.04
N ASP A 259 -10.80 18.92 -15.60
CA ASP A 259 -9.87 19.93 -16.13
C ASP A 259 -8.43 19.68 -15.64
N ILE A 260 -8.26 19.34 -14.36
CA ILE A 260 -6.95 18.96 -13.81
C ILE A 260 -6.42 17.72 -14.54
N ALA A 261 -7.26 16.71 -14.75
CA ALA A 261 -6.89 15.52 -15.51
C ALA A 261 -6.43 15.87 -16.93
N ARG A 262 -7.14 16.77 -17.62
CA ARG A 262 -6.77 17.21 -18.96
C ARG A 262 -5.45 17.98 -18.99
N GLU A 263 -5.18 18.80 -17.98
CA GLU A 263 -3.94 19.57 -17.85
C GLU A 263 -2.71 18.69 -17.53
N ILE A 264 -2.90 17.55 -16.84
CA ILE A 264 -1.83 16.61 -16.48
C ILE A 264 -1.64 15.54 -17.57
N TYR A 265 -2.72 14.89 -18.01
CA TYR A 265 -2.68 13.70 -18.88
C TYR A 265 -3.05 13.98 -20.34
N GLY A 266 -3.52 15.19 -20.67
CA GLY A 266 -3.99 15.55 -22.01
C GLY A 266 -5.47 15.21 -22.25
N ALA A 267 -5.96 15.55 -23.44
CA ALA A 267 -7.38 15.40 -23.80
C ALA A 267 -7.79 13.99 -24.24
N THR A 268 -6.83 13.07 -24.42
CA THR A 268 -7.06 11.77 -25.06
C THR A 268 -6.86 10.63 -24.06
N VAL A 269 -7.78 10.52 -23.09
CA VAL A 269 -7.85 9.37 -22.18
C VAL A 269 -9.15 8.62 -22.42
N LYS A 270 -9.08 7.28 -22.52
CA LYS A 270 -10.28 6.44 -22.60
C LYS A 270 -11.17 6.66 -21.36
N LEU A 271 -12.48 6.73 -21.56
CA LEU A 271 -13.44 7.01 -20.48
C LEU A 271 -13.31 6.03 -19.31
N GLU A 272 -13.10 4.75 -19.60
CA GLU A 272 -12.90 3.69 -18.60
C GLU A 272 -11.65 3.94 -17.75
N THR A 273 -10.50 4.22 -18.37
CA THR A 273 -9.26 4.60 -17.68
C THR A 273 -9.40 5.90 -16.89
N TYR A 274 -10.21 6.85 -17.36
CA TYR A 274 -10.48 8.04 -16.57
C TYR A 274 -11.27 7.69 -15.30
N LYS A 275 -12.37 6.92 -15.45
CA LYS A 275 -13.31 6.64 -14.36
C LYS A 275 -12.78 5.67 -13.31
N MET A 276 -12.14 4.59 -13.73
CA MET A 276 -11.64 3.56 -12.80
C MET A 276 -10.39 4.00 -12.06
N ALA A 277 -9.76 5.07 -12.51
CA ALA A 277 -8.34 5.24 -12.31
C ALA A 277 -7.96 6.70 -12.04
N ILE A 278 -7.99 7.55 -13.06
CA ILE A 278 -7.53 8.93 -12.93
C ILE A 278 -8.39 9.73 -11.94
N GLU A 279 -9.71 9.65 -12.05
CA GLU A 279 -10.63 10.41 -11.20
C GLU A 279 -10.51 10.04 -9.70
N PRO A 280 -10.51 8.76 -9.29
CA PRO A 280 -10.22 8.37 -7.91
C PRO A 280 -8.85 8.84 -7.42
N SER A 281 -7.80 8.69 -8.23
CA SER A 281 -6.43 9.07 -7.87
C SER A 281 -6.28 10.58 -7.63
N LEU A 282 -6.83 11.40 -8.52
CA LEU A 282 -6.86 12.86 -8.35
C LEU A 282 -7.71 13.26 -7.15
N THR A 283 -8.84 12.59 -6.92
CA THR A 283 -9.71 12.84 -5.77
C THR A 283 -8.95 12.61 -4.45
N GLY A 284 -8.27 11.47 -4.32
CA GLY A 284 -7.46 11.15 -3.13
C GLY A 284 -6.32 12.15 -2.94
N SER A 285 -5.61 12.48 -4.01
CA SER A 285 -4.50 13.45 -3.99
C SER A 285 -4.95 14.85 -3.57
N LEU A 286 -6.04 15.36 -4.14
CA LEU A 286 -6.59 16.68 -3.82
C LEU A 286 -7.13 16.74 -2.39
N THR A 287 -7.74 15.66 -1.92
CA THR A 287 -8.22 15.56 -0.53
C THR A 287 -7.06 15.62 0.45
N LYS A 288 -6.02 14.80 0.27
CA LYS A 288 -4.79 14.87 1.07
C LYS A 288 -4.15 16.26 1.01
N LEU A 289 -4.00 16.84 -0.18
CA LEU A 289 -3.41 18.18 -0.35
C LEU A 289 -4.22 19.26 0.38
N ALA A 290 -5.54 19.09 0.52
CA ALA A 290 -6.39 20.01 1.26
C ALA A 290 -6.22 19.85 2.78
N GLU A 291 -6.08 18.62 3.28
CA GLU A 291 -5.72 18.34 4.67
C GLU A 291 -4.35 18.95 5.03
N ASP A 292 -3.38 18.81 4.12
CA ASP A 292 -2.06 19.46 4.18
C ASP A 292 -2.14 21.00 4.01
N ARG A 293 -3.33 21.55 3.77
CA ARG A 293 -3.61 22.97 3.55
C ARG A 293 -2.86 23.58 2.35
N LYS A 294 -2.41 22.76 1.40
CA LYS A 294 -1.76 23.18 0.15
C LYS A 294 -2.78 23.64 -0.89
N VAL A 295 -3.94 22.99 -0.96
CA VAL A 295 -5.05 23.36 -1.87
C VAL A 295 -6.32 23.67 -1.09
N GLY A 296 -7.29 24.30 -1.75
CA GLY A 296 -8.66 24.47 -1.27
C GLY A 296 -9.64 24.16 -2.40
N PHE A 297 -10.94 24.16 -2.08
CA PHE A 297 -11.98 24.00 -3.08
C PHE A 297 -13.10 25.03 -2.89
N GLU A 298 -13.87 25.24 -3.95
CA GLU A 298 -15.11 26.02 -3.97
C GLU A 298 -16.14 25.34 -4.88
N ILE A 299 -17.40 25.73 -4.73
CA ILE A 299 -18.48 25.23 -5.59
C ILE A 299 -18.76 26.28 -6.67
N VAL A 300 -18.56 25.91 -7.93
CA VAL A 300 -18.84 26.74 -9.10
C VAL A 300 -19.87 26.01 -9.95
N ASN A 301 -21.03 26.63 -10.19
CA ASN A 301 -22.13 26.02 -10.95
C ASN A 301 -22.56 24.62 -10.43
N GLY A 302 -22.50 24.41 -9.12
CA GLY A 302 -22.84 23.12 -8.50
C GLY A 302 -21.72 22.07 -8.54
N GLU A 303 -20.57 22.37 -9.15
CA GLU A 303 -19.43 21.48 -9.24
C GLU A 303 -18.28 21.90 -8.30
N LYS A 304 -17.63 20.92 -7.67
CA LYS A 304 -16.45 21.15 -6.83
C LYS A 304 -15.23 21.45 -7.70
N GLN A 305 -14.67 22.65 -7.56
CA GLN A 305 -13.44 23.06 -8.23
C GLN A 305 -12.35 23.38 -7.22
N TRP A 306 -11.10 23.09 -7.57
CA TRP A 306 -9.94 23.14 -6.68
C TRP A 306 -8.97 24.25 -7.08
N PHE A 307 -8.33 24.89 -6.10
CA PHE A 307 -7.38 25.98 -6.31
C PHE A 307 -6.18 25.88 -5.35
N ILE A 308 -5.03 26.43 -5.74
CA ILE A 308 -3.83 26.48 -4.90
C ILE A 308 -3.96 27.54 -3.79
N ARG A 309 -3.53 27.22 -2.57
CA ARG A 309 -3.42 28.19 -1.46
C ARG A 309 -2.04 28.84 -1.47
N GLU A 310 -1.98 30.17 -1.50
CA GLU A 310 -0.74 30.96 -1.61
C GLU A 310 0.29 30.77 -0.48
N ARG A 311 -0.09 30.14 0.63
CA ARG A 311 0.60 30.35 1.92
C ARG A 311 1.77 29.41 2.23
N LEU A 312 2.32 28.66 1.28
CA LEU A 312 3.38 27.67 1.56
C LEU A 312 4.68 27.78 0.73
N VAL A 313 4.88 28.83 -0.07
CA VAL A 313 6.23 29.12 -0.60
C VAL A 313 7.02 29.95 0.43
N ARG A 314 7.36 29.35 1.57
CA ARG A 314 8.55 29.77 2.32
C ARG A 314 9.59 28.67 2.12
N PRO A 315 10.73 28.93 1.47
CA PRO A 315 11.77 27.92 1.37
C PRO A 315 12.15 27.50 2.79
N ALA A 316 12.18 26.18 3.01
CA ALA A 316 12.68 25.62 4.26
C ALA A 316 14.06 26.24 4.51
N LYS A 317 14.21 26.96 5.63
CA LYS A 317 15.53 27.35 6.11
C LYS A 317 16.28 26.05 6.34
N PHE A 318 17.26 25.77 5.47
CA PHE A 318 18.22 24.69 5.65
C PHE A 318 18.64 24.62 7.11
N LEU A 319 18.40 23.48 7.75
CA LEU A 319 19.10 23.13 8.98
C LEU A 319 20.58 23.20 8.66
N LYS A 320 21.27 24.22 9.19
CA LYS A 320 22.72 24.18 9.30
C LYS A 320 23.05 22.94 10.12
N GLN A 321 23.61 21.93 9.46
CA GLN A 321 24.25 20.81 10.11
C GLN A 321 25.17 21.35 11.20
N ARG A 322 24.89 20.95 12.45
CA ARG A 322 25.87 21.02 13.53
C ARG A 322 27.06 20.17 13.10
N ARG A 323 28.15 20.81 12.66
CA ARG A 323 29.46 20.17 12.64
C ARG A 323 29.80 19.82 14.09
N THR A 324 29.75 18.54 14.40
CA THR A 324 30.46 17.94 15.53
C THR A 324 31.94 18.25 15.36
N ARG A 325 32.46 19.15 16.22
CA ARG A 325 33.89 19.33 16.43
C ARG A 325 34.36 18.16 17.28
N GLN A 326 35.03 17.19 16.67
CA GLN A 326 35.74 16.14 17.38
C GLN A 326 37.23 16.51 17.38
N GLN A 327 37.73 16.78 18.58
CA GLN A 327 39.08 16.46 19.09
C GLN A 327 40.32 16.95 18.33
N HIS A 328 40.92 18.01 18.88
CA HIS A 328 42.36 18.08 19.11
C HIS A 328 42.58 18.77 20.46
N ILE A 329 43.04 18.00 21.45
CA ILE A 329 43.80 18.50 22.59
C ILE A 329 44.99 17.55 22.70
N GLU A 330 46.16 18.18 22.71
CA GLU A 330 47.51 17.63 22.90
C GLU A 330 47.67 16.92 24.25
#